data_AF-A0A496PMQ1-F1
#
_entry.id   AF-A0A496PMQ1-F1
#
_cell.length_a   1.000
_cell.length_b   1.000
_cell.length_c   1.000
_cell.angle_alpha   90.00
_cell.angle_beta   90.00
_cell.angle_gamma   90.00
#
_symmetry.space_group_name_H-M   'P 1'
#
loop_
_entity.id
_entity.type
_entity.pdbx_description
1 polymer ?
#
loop_
_entity_poly.entity_id
_entity_poly.type
_entity_poly.pdbx_seq_one_letter_code
_entity_poly.pdbx_strand_id
1 'polypeptide(L)' 'MAKVVIHNSAFPALRSDPAIMKVLEDKAEAIAAAAGEGFTTDSHPGGNRGRVTVFADSFEGILAEARHGALSQAVGSG' A
#
# COMPACT_ATOMS: atom_id res chain seq x y z
N MET A 1 -23.44 -32.70 -11.45
CA MET A 1 -22.84 -31.37 -11.69
C MET A 1 -22.74 -30.63 -10.36
N ALA A 2 -21.57 -30.12 -9.98
CA ALA A 2 -21.43 -29.29 -8.80
C ALA A 2 -21.96 -27.87 -9.09
N LYS A 3 -22.83 -27.35 -8.21
CA LYS A 3 -23.35 -25.98 -8.31
C LYS A 3 -22.32 -25.01 -7.72
N VAL A 4 -21.79 -24.12 -8.54
CA VAL A 4 -20.95 -23.01 -8.04
C VAL A 4 -21.86 -21.99 -7.36
N VAL A 5 -21.57 -21.68 -6.09
CA VAL A 5 -22.26 -20.65 -5.31
C VAL A 5 -21.27 -19.53 -5.03
N ILE A 6 -21.61 -18.31 -5.48
CA ILE A 6 -20.77 -17.13 -5.27
C ILE A 6 -21.25 -16.43 -4.00
N HIS A 7 -20.39 -16.36 -2.99
CA HIS A 7 -20.67 -15.65 -1.73
C HIS A 7 -20.31 -14.16 -1.86
N ASN A 8 -21.19 -13.38 -2.50
CA ASN A 8 -20.95 -11.95 -2.76
C ASN A 8 -20.64 -11.13 -1.49
N SER A 9 -21.20 -11.50 -0.34
CA SER A 9 -20.94 -10.85 0.96
C SER A 9 -19.54 -11.12 1.54
N ALA A 10 -18.86 -12.18 1.08
CA ALA A 10 -17.50 -12.47 1.50
C ALA A 10 -16.48 -11.50 0.90
N PHE A 11 -16.76 -10.93 -0.28
CA PHE A 11 -15.84 -9.99 -0.93
C PHE A 11 -15.65 -8.69 -0.13
N PRO A 12 -16.70 -7.99 0.35
CA PRO A 12 -16.52 -6.86 1.25
C PRO A 12 -15.80 -7.23 2.55
N ALA A 13 -16.15 -8.36 3.17
CA ALA A 13 -15.52 -8.80 4.43
C ALA A 13 -14.01 -9.00 4.28
N LEU A 14 -13.58 -9.60 3.16
CA LEU A 14 -12.17 -9.81 2.84
C LEU A 14 -11.41 -8.48 2.64
N ARG A 15 -12.07 -7.42 2.15
CA ARG A 15 -11.41 -6.12 1.92
C ARG A 15 -11.07 -5.36 3.21
N SER A 16 -11.79 -5.65 4.29
CA SER A 16 -11.57 -5.09 5.63
C SER A 16 -10.87 -6.08 6.58
N ASP A 17 -10.45 -7.23 6.06
CA ASP A 17 -9.81 -8.26 6.87
C ASP A 17 -8.45 -7.75 7.41
N PRO A 18 -8.20 -7.81 8.73
CA PRO A 18 -6.92 -7.40 9.31
C PRO A 18 -5.71 -8.11 8.69
N ALA A 19 -5.86 -9.35 8.23
CA ALA A 19 -4.79 -10.07 7.54
C ALA A 19 -4.45 -9.44 6.19
N ILE A 20 -5.45 -8.91 5.48
CA ILE A 20 -5.23 -8.17 4.23
C ILE A 20 -4.55 -6.82 4.51
N MET A 21 -4.98 -6.10 5.54
CA MET A 21 -4.32 -4.86 5.95
C MET A 21 -2.85 -5.09 6.30
N LYS A 22 -2.55 -6.15 7.06
CA LYS A 22 -1.17 -6.53 7.38
C LYS A 22 -0.32 -6.76 6.13
N VAL A 23 -0.85 -7.48 5.13
CA VAL A 23 -0.14 -7.71 3.86
C VAL A 23 0.10 -6.39 3.11
N LEU A 24 -0.82 -5.43 3.19
CA LEU A 24 -0.63 -4.12 2.58
C LEU A 24 0.41 -3.27 3.32
N GLU A 25 0.41 -3.32 4.66
CA GLU A 25 1.38 -2.65 5.53
C GLU A 25 2.78 -3.19 5.29
N ASP A 26 2.98 -4.51 5.34
CA ASP A 26 4.28 -5.16 5.09
C ASP A 26 4.86 -4.76 3.71
N LYS A 27 4.00 -4.64 2.69
CA LYS A 27 4.40 -4.18 1.35
C LYS A 27 4.75 -2.70 1.32
N ALA A 28 3.98 -1.86 1.99
CA ALA A 28 4.21 -0.43 2.05
C ALA A 28 5.53 -0.12 2.78
N GLU A 29 5.81 -0.82 3.89
CA GLU A 29 7.07 -0.72 4.62
C GLU A 29 8.26 -1.11 3.74
N ALA A 30 8.15 -2.20 2.97
CA ALA A 30 9.19 -2.60 2.03
C ALA A 30 9.43 -1.53 0.94
N ILE A 31 8.38 -0.90 0.43
CA ILE A 31 8.48 0.18 -0.56
C ILE A 31 9.12 1.44 0.07
N ALA A 32 8.70 1.84 1.27
CA ALA A 32 9.27 2.99 1.97
C ALA A 32 10.76 2.77 2.26
N ALA A 33 11.13 1.57 2.73
CA ALA A 33 12.52 1.21 2.95
C ALA A 33 13.36 1.24 1.66
N ALA A 34 12.79 0.82 0.52
CA ALA A 34 13.45 0.89 -0.78
C ALA A 34 13.56 2.33 -1.32
N ALA A 35 12.60 3.20 -1.03
CA ALA A 35 12.63 4.61 -1.40
C ALA A 35 13.67 5.42 -0.58
N GLY A 36 13.97 4.95 0.64
CA GLY A 36 15.02 5.51 1.49
C GLY A 36 14.48 6.47 2.58
N GLU A 37 15.38 7.26 3.14
CA GLU A 37 15.05 8.21 4.21
C GLU A 37 14.05 9.28 3.75
N GLY A 38 13.14 9.66 4.64
CA GLY A 38 12.15 10.71 4.38
C GLY A 38 10.85 10.24 3.72
N PHE A 39 10.65 8.92 3.63
CA PHE A 39 9.39 8.30 3.23
C PHE A 39 8.77 7.52 4.39
N THR A 40 7.46 7.61 4.51
CA THR A 40 6.68 6.94 5.56
C THR A 40 5.43 6.30 5.01
N THR A 41 4.75 5.53 5.85
CA THR A 41 3.52 4.79 5.51
C THR A 41 2.36 5.22 6.40
N ASP A 42 1.18 5.36 5.83
CA ASP A 42 -0.07 5.54 6.57
C ASP A 42 -1.15 4.55 6.11
N SER A 43 -1.69 3.80 7.07
CA SER A 43 -2.74 2.81 6.86
C SER A 43 -4.11 3.43 7.11
N HIS A 44 -4.95 3.47 6.08
CA HIS A 44 -6.32 3.93 6.23
C HIS A 44 -7.29 2.97 5.54
N PRO A 45 -8.15 2.25 6.27
CA PRO A 45 -9.22 1.48 5.66
C PRO A 45 -10.24 2.44 5.05
N GLY A 46 -10.21 2.60 3.73
CA GLY A 46 -11.27 3.30 3.01
C GLY A 46 -12.55 2.45 3.05
N GLY A 47 -13.73 3.09 3.01
CA GLY A 47 -15.01 2.40 3.25
C GLY A 47 -15.23 1.08 2.48
N ASN A 48 -14.70 0.97 1.26
CA ASN A 48 -14.79 -0.25 0.45
C ASN A 48 -13.45 -0.93 0.13
N ARG A 49 -12.32 -0.48 0.70
CA ARG A 49 -10.96 -0.98 0.36
C ARG A 49 -9.99 -0.75 1.51
N GLY A 50 -9.26 -1.79 1.93
CA GLY A 50 -8.01 -1.61 2.66
C GLY A 50 -7.02 -0.83 1.79
N ARG A 51 -6.44 0.24 2.35
CA ARG A 51 -5.45 1.08 1.67
C ARG A 51 -4.31 1.40 2.65
N VAL A 52 -3.10 1.37 2.11
CA VAL A 52 -1.91 1.95 2.74
C VAL A 52 -1.29 2.91 1.73
N THR A 53 -0.83 4.06 2.20
CA THR A 53 -0.20 5.09 1.37
C THR A 53 1.26 5.22 1.78
N VAL A 54 2.17 5.25 0.79
CA VAL A 54 3.57 5.64 1.01
C VAL A 54 3.73 7.06 0.49
N PHE A 55 4.36 7.94 1.27
CA PHE A 55 4.53 9.35 0.90
C PHE A 55 5.78 9.93 1.55
N ALA A 56 6.28 11.03 0.97
CA ALA A 56 7.37 11.79 1.56
C ALA A 56 6.87 12.62 2.75
N ASP A 57 7.49 12.47 3.91
CA ASP A 57 7.11 13.17 5.15
C ASP A 57 8.08 14.30 5.53
N SER A 58 9.16 14.44 4.76
CA SER A 58 10.25 15.37 5.01
C SER A 58 10.64 16.11 3.73
N PHE A 59 11.38 17.20 3.91
CA PHE A 59 11.90 17.97 2.78
C PHE A 59 12.89 17.14 1.95
N GLU A 60 13.69 16.31 2.61
CA GLU A 60 14.64 15.39 2.02
C GLU A 60 13.94 14.35 1.13
N GLY A 61 12.87 13.73 1.63
CA GLY A 61 12.06 12.78 0.85
C GLY A 61 11.40 13.43 -0.37
N ILE A 62 10.88 14.65 -0.22
CA ILE A 62 10.32 15.43 -1.33
C ILE A 62 11.39 15.71 -2.39
N LEU A 63 12.58 16.13 -1.96
CA LEU A 63 13.70 16.41 -2.86
C LEU A 63 14.20 15.15 -3.57
N ALA A 64 14.28 14.03 -2.86
CA ALA A 64 14.69 12.74 -3.40
C ALA A 64 13.71 12.25 -4.47
N GLU A 65 12.40 12.36 -4.24
CA GLU A 65 11.40 12.06 -5.26
C GLU A 65 11.52 13.01 -6.45
N ALA A 66 11.62 14.33 -6.22
CA ALA A 66 11.66 15.31 -7.30
C ALA A 66 12.91 15.19 -8.19
N ARG A 67 14.06 14.79 -7.64
CA ARG A 67 15.32 14.69 -8.38
C ARG A 67 15.61 13.30 -8.95
N HIS A 68 15.19 12.27 -8.25
CA HIS A 68 15.59 10.89 -8.53
C HIS A 68 14.41 9.95 -8.75
N GLY A 69 13.18 10.39 -8.47
CA GLY A 69 12.00 9.53 -8.50
C GLY A 69 12.13 8.36 -7.54
N ALA A 70 12.72 8.57 -6.36
CA ALA A 70 13.09 7.50 -5.43
C ALA A 70 11.92 6.56 -5.08
N LEU A 71 10.75 7.10 -4.75
CA LEU A 71 9.54 6.32 -4.50
C LEU A 71 8.99 5.72 -5.79
N SER A 72 8.97 6.48 -6.89
CA SER A 72 8.54 5.98 -8.20
C SER A 72 9.36 4.75 -8.63
N GLN A 73 10.68 4.79 -8.48
CA GLN A 73 11.57 3.67 -8.76
C GLN A 73 11.33 2.51 -7.79
N ALA A 74 11.15 2.79 -6.50
CA ALA A 74 10.88 1.76 -5.48
C ALA A 74 9.58 0.97 -5.73
N VAL A 75 8.56 1.61 -6.30
CA VAL A 75 7.29 0.95 -6.68
C VAL A 75 7.44 0.11 -7.97
N GLY A 76 8.55 0.26 -8.68
CA GLY A 76 8.83 -0.47 -9.92
C GLY A 76 8.29 0.21 -11.18
N SER A 77 8.08 1.53 -11.17
CA SER A 77 7.76 2.29 -12.38
C SER A 77 9.00 2.80 -13.13
N GLY A 78 10.09 2.02 -13.11
CA GLY A 78 11.33 2.27 -13.88
C GLY A 78 11.40 1.40 -15.12
#